data_AF-A0A923CTA4-F1
#
_entry.id   AF-A0A923CTA4-F1
#
_cell.length_a   1.000
_cell.length_b   1.000
_cell.length_c   1.000
_cell.angle_alpha   90.00
_cell.angle_beta   90.00
_cell.angle_gamma   90.00
#
_symmetry.space_group_name_H-M   'P 1'
#
loop_
_entity.id
_entity.type
_entity.pdbx_description
1 polymer ?
#
loop_
_entity_poly.entity_id
_entity_poly.type
_entity_poly.pdbx_seq_one_letter_code
_entity_poly.pdbx_strand_id
1 'polypeptide(L)'
;MLDVDGKDILTRVTKYNLIRSDRMLHIDVHEAIFGKLAGKFVAVPNLINIIAKQEYQGTGNTEKEALENCLSKIKGIELEKLFPERPAPKQTQKPDNS
;
A
#
# COMPACT_ATOMS: atom_id res chain seq x y z
N MET A 1 -10.81 1.07 20.26
CA MET A 1 -11.73 1.21 19.10
C MET A 1 -10.92 1.86 18.00
N LEU A 2 -11.00 1.38 16.76
CA LEU A 2 -10.23 1.97 15.66
C LEU A 2 -10.75 3.39 15.41
N ASP A 3 -9.85 4.37 15.39
CA ASP A 3 -10.14 5.79 15.21
C ASP A 3 -10.04 6.12 13.71
N VAL A 4 -11.16 5.95 13.00
CA VAL A 4 -11.26 6.04 11.53
C VAL A 4 -12.30 7.11 11.17
N ASP A 5 -12.06 7.93 10.14
CA ASP A 5 -13.04 8.93 9.70
C ASP A 5 -14.30 8.24 9.14
N GLY A 6 -15.47 8.83 9.33
CA GLY A 6 -16.75 8.27 8.88
C GLY A 6 -16.85 8.11 7.35
N LYS A 7 -15.97 8.74 6.58
CA LYS A 7 -15.90 8.59 5.11
C LYS A 7 -14.86 7.56 4.65
N ASP A 8 -14.03 7.05 5.55
CA ASP A 8 -12.95 6.14 5.19
C ASP A 8 -13.48 4.73 4.89
N ILE A 9 -12.74 4.02 4.05
CA ILE A 9 -12.91 2.58 3.84
C ILE A 9 -11.64 1.91 4.36
N LEU A 10 -11.79 1.10 5.41
CA LEU A 10 -10.70 0.28 5.94
C LEU A 10 -10.94 -1.17 5.55
N THR A 11 -9.92 -1.79 4.95
CA THR A 11 -9.96 -3.20 4.57
C THR A 11 -8.79 -3.94 5.18
N ARG A 12 -9.01 -5.19 5.60
CA ARG A 12 -7.93 -6.15 5.86
C ARG A 12 -7.55 -6.73 4.51
N VAL A 13 -6.26 -6.74 4.20
CA VAL A 13 -5.77 -7.26 2.93
C VAL A 13 -4.95 -8.52 3.15
N THR A 14 -5.34 -9.60 2.47
CA THR A 14 -4.49 -10.78 2.30
C THR A 14 -3.82 -10.69 0.93
N LYS A 15 -2.49 -10.67 0.89
CA LYS A 15 -1.73 -10.62 -0.35
C LYS A 15 -1.34 -12.02 -0.80
N TYR A 16 -1.65 -12.34 -2.05
CA TYR A 16 -1.18 -13.54 -2.74
C TYR A 16 -0.15 -13.16 -3.79
N ASN A 17 0.78 -14.06 -4.04
CA ASN A 17 1.77 -13.93 -5.09
C ASN A 17 1.55 -15.02 -6.16
N LEU A 18 1.32 -14.60 -7.40
CA LEU A 18 1.21 -15.47 -8.57
C LEU A 18 2.41 -15.27 -9.48
N ILE A 19 3.17 -16.34 -9.74
CA ILE A 19 4.26 -16.34 -10.71
C ILE A 19 3.75 -16.96 -12.02
N ARG A 20 3.85 -16.22 -13.13
CA ARG A 20 3.46 -16.68 -14.46
C ARG A 20 4.47 -16.19 -15.49
N SER A 21 5.06 -17.11 -16.26
CA SER A 21 6.03 -16.78 -17.31
C SER A 21 7.14 -15.86 -16.79
N ASP A 22 7.71 -16.24 -15.63
CA ASP A 22 8.77 -15.50 -14.91
C ASP A 22 8.40 -14.08 -14.47
N ARG A 23 7.11 -13.72 -14.52
CA ARG A 23 6.59 -12.46 -14.04
C ARG A 23 5.77 -12.66 -12.78
N MET A 24 5.96 -11.75 -11.83
CA MET A 24 5.28 -11.73 -10.55
C MET A 24 4.02 -10.84 -10.64
N LEU A 25 2.88 -11.38 -10.21
CA LEU A 25 1.61 -10.65 -10.06
C LEU A 25 1.15 -10.78 -8.62
N HIS A 26 0.92 -9.65 -7.95
CA HIS A 26 0.28 -9.65 -6.65
C HIS A 26 -1.24 -9.66 -6.82
N ILE A 27 -1.94 -10.38 -5.95
CA ILE A 27 -3.39 -10.32 -5.86
C ILE A 27 -3.73 -9.94 -4.42
N ASP A 28 -4.34 -8.79 -4.25
CA ASP A 28 -4.80 -8.30 -2.95
C ASP A 28 -6.26 -8.70 -2.77
N VAL A 29 -6.56 -9.49 -1.73
CA VAL A 29 -7.93 -9.81 -1.32
C VAL A 29 -8.30 -8.90 -0.17
N HIS A 30 -9.18 -7.95 -0.44
CA HIS A 30 -9.70 -6.98 0.52
C HIS A 30 -10.94 -7.56 1.23
N GLU A 31 -10.91 -7.60 2.55
CA GLU A 31 -12.06 -7.82 3.43
C GLU A 31 -12.45 -6.48 4.07
N ALA A 32 -13.72 -6.07 3.95
CA ALA A 32 -14.18 -4.83 4.56
C ALA A 32 -14.20 -4.93 6.09
N ILE A 33 -13.46 -4.03 6.76
CA ILE A 33 -13.45 -3.88 8.23
C ILE A 33 -14.27 -2.64 8.63
N PHE A 34 -14.20 -1.58 7.83
CA PHE A 34 -15.00 -0.35 7.98
C PHE A 34 -15.35 0.24 6.61
N GLY A 35 -16.52 0.86 6.48
CA GLY A 35 -17.06 1.33 5.20
C GLY A 35 -17.69 0.22 4.34
N LYS A 36 -18.03 0.54 3.08
CA LYS A 36 -18.64 -0.42 2.13
C LYS A 36 -17.76 -0.66 0.91
N LEU A 37 -17.59 -1.93 0.56
CA LEU A 37 -17.02 -2.39 -0.71
C LEU A 37 -18.13 -2.90 -1.65
N ALA A 38 -17.76 -3.20 -2.90
CA ALA A 38 -18.64 -3.85 -3.88
C ALA A 38 -19.13 -5.25 -3.45
N GLY A 39 -18.42 -5.90 -2.51
CA GLY A 39 -18.81 -7.15 -1.86
C GLY A 39 -18.06 -7.33 -0.54
N LYS A 40 -18.40 -8.37 0.24
CA LYS A 40 -17.72 -8.65 1.53
C LYS A 40 -16.21 -8.85 1.35
N PHE A 41 -15.83 -9.51 0.25
CA PHE A 41 -14.46 -9.66 -0.20
C PHE A 41 -14.33 -9.16 -1.65
N VAL A 42 -13.22 -8.49 -1.96
CA VAL A 42 -12.88 -8.05 -3.32
C VAL A 42 -11.43 -8.44 -3.61
N ALA A 43 -11.21 -9.27 -4.64
CA ALA A 43 -9.88 -9.64 -5.09
C ALA A 43 -9.45 -8.73 -6.25
N VAL A 44 -8.29 -8.10 -6.12
CA VAL A 44 -7.76 -7.15 -7.11
C VAL A 44 -6.36 -7.59 -7.55
N PRO A 45 -6.14 -7.92 -8.83
CA PRO A 45 -4.80 -8.15 -9.36
C PRO A 45 -4.05 -6.81 -9.45
N ASN A 46 -2.98 -6.67 -8.67
CA ASN A 46 -2.23 -5.43 -8.50
C ASN A 46 -0.75 -5.59 -8.87
N LEU A 47 -0.19 -4.52 -9.43
CA LEU A 47 1.24 -4.33 -9.68
C LEU A 47 1.74 -3.18 -8.79
N ILE A 48 1.68 -3.34 -7.46
CA ILE A 48 2.20 -2.31 -6.55
C ILE A 48 3.63 -2.66 -6.14
N ASN A 49 4.58 -1.84 -6.59
CA ASN A 49 6.02 -1.90 -6.25
C ASN A 49 6.50 -0.70 -5.40
N ILE A 50 5.60 0.12 -4.85
CA ILE A 50 5.96 1.34 -4.11
C ILE A 50 5.57 1.19 -2.64
N ILE A 51 6.57 1.31 -1.76
CA ILE A 51 6.42 1.24 -0.30
C ILE A 51 6.41 2.67 0.25
N ALA A 52 5.55 2.96 1.25
CA ALA A 52 5.50 4.26 1.92
C ALA A 52 6.81 4.58 2.66
N LYS A 53 7.11 5.87 2.85
CA LYS A 53 8.31 6.32 3.58
C LYS A 53 8.35 5.69 4.97
N GLN A 54 9.57 5.39 5.44
CA GLN A 54 9.76 4.62 6.67
C GLN A 54 9.16 5.31 7.90
N GLU A 55 9.16 6.64 7.96
CA GLU A 55 8.56 7.39 9.08
C GLU A 55 7.06 7.15 9.27
N TYR A 56 6.36 6.68 8.23
CA TYR A 56 4.93 6.39 8.25
C TYR A 56 4.59 4.92 8.49
N GLN A 57 5.60 4.04 8.60
CA GLN A 57 5.38 2.62 8.82
C GLN A 57 5.11 2.33 10.30
N GLY A 58 4.08 1.55 10.59
CA GLY A 58 3.76 1.10 11.94
C GLY A 58 4.54 -0.15 12.36
N THR A 59 4.88 -0.26 13.63
CA THR A 59 5.55 -1.44 14.21
C THR A 59 4.88 -1.86 15.51
N GLY A 60 4.88 -3.15 15.82
CA GLY A 60 4.33 -3.71 17.06
C GLY A 60 4.70 -5.18 17.22
N ASN A 61 4.51 -5.73 18.41
CA ASN A 61 4.76 -7.15 18.69
C ASN A 61 3.60 -8.04 18.25
N THR A 62 2.46 -7.44 17.91
CA THR A 62 1.29 -8.09 17.32
C THR A 62 0.83 -7.35 16.07
N GLU A 63 0.08 -8.04 15.20
CA GLU A 63 -0.55 -7.43 14.01
C GLU A 63 -1.37 -6.18 14.38
N LYS A 64 -2.13 -6.27 15.48
CA LYS A 64 -2.99 -5.19 15.96
C LYS A 64 -2.17 -3.97 16.40
N GLU A 65 -1.09 -4.18 17.16
CA GLU A 65 -0.22 -3.09 17.61
C GLU A 65 0.47 -2.39 16.44
N ALA A 66 0.97 -3.16 15.45
CA ALA A 66 1.59 -2.59 14.27
C ALA A 66 0.59 -1.77 13.42
N LEU A 67 -0.65 -2.26 13.30
CA LEU A 67 -1.73 -1.55 12.60
C LEU A 67 -2.11 -0.25 13.32
N GLU A 68 -2.34 -0.30 14.63
CA GLU A 68 -2.68 0.89 15.44
C GLU A 68 -1.55 1.93 15.39
N ASN A 69 -0.28 1.49 15.46
CA ASN A 69 0.87 2.36 15.32
C ASN A 69 0.94 3.01 13.92
N CYS A 70 0.70 2.24 12.85
CA CYS A 70 0.68 2.75 11.47
C CYS A 70 -0.40 3.84 11.30
N LEU A 71 -1.63 3.53 11.71
CA LEU A 71 -2.78 4.44 11.58
C LEU A 71 -2.54 5.77 12.31
N SER A 72 -1.90 5.74 13.50
CA SER A 72 -1.56 6.96 14.24
C SER A 72 -0.56 7.87 13.50
N LYS A 73 0.36 7.31 12.70
CA LYS A 73 1.41 8.05 11.99
C LYS A 73 0.93 8.72 10.71
N ILE A 74 -0.11 8.16 10.09
CA ILE A 74 -0.66 8.66 8.82
C ILE A 74 -1.92 9.52 9.01
N LYS A 75 -2.46 9.60 10.24
CA LYS A 75 -3.65 10.39 10.55
C LYS A 75 -3.45 11.87 10.18
N GLY A 76 -4.30 12.39 9.29
CA GLY A 76 -4.25 13.78 8.85
C GLY A 76 -3.14 14.09 7.82
N ILE A 77 -2.45 13.08 7.30
CA ILE A 77 -1.44 13.24 6.25
C ILE A 77 -2.08 12.98 4.88
N GLU A 78 -1.86 13.89 3.93
CA GLU A 78 -2.29 13.72 2.54
C GLU A 78 -1.59 12.51 1.90
N LEU A 79 -2.34 11.74 1.10
CA LEU A 79 -1.90 10.46 0.52
C LEU A 79 -0.61 10.61 -0.30
N GLU A 80 -0.48 11.70 -1.04
CA GLU A 80 0.68 12.01 -1.88
C GLU A 80 1.98 12.16 -1.08
N LYS A 81 1.88 12.57 0.20
CA LYS A 81 3.05 12.77 1.07
C LYS A 81 3.60 11.47 1.65
N LEU A 82 2.77 10.43 1.70
CA LEU A 82 3.10 9.13 2.29
C LEU A 82 4.12 8.35 1.45
N PHE A 83 4.12 8.56 0.14
CA PHE A 83 4.97 7.82 -0.78
C PHE A 83 6.20 8.64 -1.18
N PRO A 84 7.34 7.99 -1.47
CA PRO A 84 8.44 8.66 -2.14
C PRO A 84 7.99 9.15 -3.52
N GLU A 85 8.41 10.36 -3.89
CA GLU A 85 8.22 10.85 -5.25
C GLU A 85 8.90 9.88 -6.22
N ARG A 86 8.18 9.50 -7.28
CA ARG A 86 8.70 8.57 -8.29
C ARG A 86 10.02 9.16 -8.80
N PRO A 87 11.18 8.49 -8.66
CA PRO A 87 12.41 9.05 -9.20
C PRO A 87 12.19 9.28 -10.69
N ALA A 88 12.47 10.50 -11.16
CA ALA A 88 12.40 10.81 -12.59
C ALA A 88 13.15 9.72 -13.35
N PRO A 89 12.60 9.18 -14.46
CA PRO A 89 13.32 8.20 -15.25
C PRO A 89 14.69 8.80 -15.58
N LYS A 90 15.76 8.12 -15.16
CA LYS A 90 17.13 8.50 -15.52
C LYS A 90 17.14 8.59 -17.04
N GLN A 91 17.23 9.80 -17.59
CA GLN A 91 17.47 9.96 -19.01
C GLN A 91 18.76 9.20 -19.30
N THR A 92 18.67 8.15 -20.10
CA THR A 92 19.82 7.45 -20.63
C THR A 92 20.65 8.49 -21.37
N GLN A 93 21.78 8.88 -20.78
CA GLN A 93 22.81 9.63 -21.48
C GLN A 93 23.10 8.84 -22.77
N LYS A 94 22.81 9.46 -23.92
CA LYS A 94 23.27 8.94 -25.20
C LYS A 94 24.80 8.81 -25.09
N PRO A 95 25.41 7.68 -25.49
CA PRO A 95 26.86 7.62 -25.57
C PRO A 95 27.33 8.69 -26.55
N ASP A 96 28.22 9.54 -26.07
CA ASP A 96 28.93 10.53 -26.86
C ASP A 96 29.91 9.75 -27.75
N ASN A 97 29.57 9.62 -29.03
CA ASN A 97 30.50 9.04 -30.00
C ASN A 97 31.52 10.12 -30.37
N SER A 98 32.66 10.08 -29.68
CA SER A 98 33.91 10.71 -30.13
C SER A 98 34.74 9.72 -30.95
#